data_AF-A0AAE3F758-F1
#
_entry.id   AF-A0AAE3F758-F1
#
_cell.length_a   1.000
_cell.length_b   1.000
_cell.length_c   1.000
_cell.angle_alpha   90.00
_cell.angle_beta   90.00
_cell.angle_gamma   90.00
#
_symmetry.space_group_name_H-M   'P 1'
#
loop_
_entity.id
_entity.type
_entity.pdbx_description
1 polymer ?
#
loop_
_entity_poly.entity_id
_entity_poly.type
_entity_poly.pdbx_seq_one_letter_code
_entity_poly.pdbx_strand_id
1 'polypeptide(L)' 'LAAGIADGLGYGDNTKAALITRGITEIARLGTAMGGNFETFCGLTGIGDLIVTCASMHSRNRRAGILIGQGKTY' A
#
# COMPACT_ATOMS: atom_id res chain seq x y z
N LEU A 1 -5.15 -0.44 1.54
CA LEU A 1 -5.88 -0.56 2.82
C LEU A 1 -5.04 -0.07 3.99
N ALA A 2 -3.91 -0.73 4.29
CA ALA A 2 -3.03 -0.35 5.41
C ALA A 2 -2.60 1.13 5.41
N ALA A 3 -2.21 1.69 4.25
CA ALA A 3 -1.90 3.12 4.12
C ALA A 3 -3.07 4.04 4.52
N GLY A 4 -4.31 3.65 4.20
CA GLY A 4 -5.50 4.38 4.62
C GLY A 4 -5.78 4.22 6.12
N ILE A 5 -5.54 3.04 6.70
CA ILE A 5 -5.67 2.83 8.15
C ILE A 5 -4.67 3.70 8.90
N ALA A 6 -3.41 3.74 8.45
CA ALA A 6 -2.38 4.61 9.01
C ALA A 6 -2.80 6.10 8.94
N ASP A 7 -3.36 6.55 7.82
CA ASP A 7 -3.93 7.90 7.70
C ASP A 7 -5.11 8.12 8.68
N GLY A 8 -6.01 7.14 8.82
CA GLY A 8 -7.15 7.21 9.73
C GLY A 8 -6.77 7.26 11.21
N LEU A 9 -5.63 6.66 11.57
CA LEU A 9 -5.01 6.71 12.90
C LEU A 9 -4.17 7.98 13.14
N GLY A 10 -4.02 8.86 12.13
CA GLY A 10 -3.24 10.09 12.24
C GLY A 10 -1.72 9.92 12.08
N TYR A 11 -1.26 8.81 11.51
CA TYR A 11 0.16 8.62 11.23
C TYR A 11 0.59 9.41 9.99
N GLY A 12 1.83 9.92 10.04
CA GLY A 12 2.41 10.74 8.98
C GLY A 12 3.03 9.92 7.83
N ASP A 13 3.61 10.65 6.88
CA ASP A 13 4.12 10.07 5.63
C ASP A 13 5.28 9.09 5.82
N ASN A 14 6.08 9.23 6.88
CA ASN A 14 7.16 8.29 7.19
C ASN A 14 6.62 6.88 7.47
N THR A 15 5.54 6.77 8.24
CA THR A 15 4.90 5.47 8.53
C THR A 15 4.33 4.86 7.24
N LYS A 16 3.74 5.68 6.38
CA LYS A 16 3.21 5.26 5.09
C LYS A 16 4.31 4.80 4.14
N ALA A 17 5.43 5.53 4.07
CA ALA A 17 6.59 5.14 3.28
C ALA A 17 7.15 3.79 3.75
N ALA A 18 7.29 3.59 5.06
CA ALA A 18 7.71 2.31 5.62
C ALA A 18 6.77 1.16 5.25
N LEU A 19 5.45 1.38 5.26
CA LEU A 19 4.45 0.40 4.84
C LEU A 19 4.57 0.06 3.35
N ILE A 20 4.77 1.05 2.47
CA ILE A 20 4.94 0.86 1.03
C ILE A 20 6.21 0.05 0.76
N THR A 21 7.35 0.44 1.37
CA THR A 21 8.63 -0.24 1.20
C THR A 21 8.56 -1.69 1.66
N ARG A 22 7.95 -1.96 2.82
CA ARG A 22 7.78 -3.35 3.28
C ARG A 22 6.82 -4.14 2.38
N GLY A 23 5.70 -3.53 1.99
CA GLY A 23 4.69 -4.17 1.15
C GLY A 23 5.25 -4.60 -0.20
N ILE A 24 6.06 -3.75 -0.85
CA ILE A 24 6.66 -4.14 -2.14
C ILE A 24 7.68 -5.27 -2.00
N THR A 25 8.46 -5.30 -0.91
CA THR A 25 9.36 -6.42 -0.63
C THR A 25 8.60 -7.73 -0.44
N GLU A 26 7.47 -7.71 0.28
CA GLU A 26 6.62 -8.88 0.50
C GLU A 26 5.99 -9.37 -0.82
N ILE A 27 5.46 -8.46 -1.64
CA ILE A 27 4.90 -8.76 -2.96
C ILE A 27 5.96 -9.35 -3.89
N ALA A 28 7.14 -8.72 -3.97
CA ALA A 28 8.23 -9.20 -4.82
C ALA A 28 8.70 -10.59 -4.40
N ARG A 29 8.88 -10.83 -3.09
CA ARG A 29 9.28 -12.15 -2.58
C ARG A 29 8.26 -13.24 -2.94
N LEU A 30 6.97 -12.96 -2.75
CA LEU A 30 5.90 -13.90 -3.10
C LEU A 30 5.85 -14.14 -4.61
N GLY A 31 5.85 -13.07 -5.39
CA GLY A 31 5.76 -13.14 -6.85
C GLY A 31 6.93 -13.88 -7.48
N THR A 32 8.16 -13.66 -6.99
CA THR A 32 9.33 -14.42 -7.44
C THR A 32 9.25 -15.89 -7.06
N ALA A 33 8.77 -16.23 -5.86
CA ALA A 33 8.53 -17.62 -5.48
C ALA A 33 7.47 -18.31 -6.34
N MET A 34 6.53 -17.54 -6.92
CA MET A 34 5.52 -18.00 -7.87
C MET A 34 5.99 -18.02 -9.34
N GLY A 35 7.28 -17.75 -9.60
CA GLY A 35 7.86 -17.74 -10.95
C GLY A 35 7.79 -16.40 -11.69
N GLY A 36 7.36 -15.32 -11.03
CA GLY A 36 7.35 -13.97 -11.59
C GLY A 36 8.76 -13.35 -11.64
N ASN A 37 9.00 -12.46 -12.61
CA ASN A 37 10.26 -11.72 -12.71
C ASN A 37 10.33 -10.62 -11.64
N PHE A 38 11.42 -10.60 -10.87
CA PHE A 38 11.68 -9.58 -9.84
C PHE A 38 11.58 -8.15 -10.39
N GLU A 39 12.08 -7.90 -11.60
CA GLU A 39 12.10 -6.57 -12.22
C GLU A 39 10.68 -5.99 -12.43
N THR A 40 9.68 -6.85 -12.60
CA THR A 40 8.27 -6.44 -12.73
C THR A 40 7.76 -5.72 -11.49
N PHE A 41 8.25 -6.08 -10.31
CA PHE A 41 7.86 -5.45 -9.04
C PHE A 41 8.58 -4.11 -8.82
N CYS A 42 9.76 -3.94 -9.39
CA CYS A 42 10.48 -2.66 -9.39
C CYS A 42 9.95 -1.66 -10.43
N GLY A 43 9.17 -2.13 -11.41
CA GLY A 43 8.58 -1.30 -12.45
C GLY A 43 7.29 -0.57 -12.04
N LEU A 44 6.68 0.12 -13.03
CA LEU A 44 5.43 0.86 -12.87
C LEU A 44 4.27 -0.01 -12.35
N THR A 45 4.22 -1.27 -12.75
CA THR A 45 3.17 -2.22 -12.34
C THR A 45 3.31 -2.70 -10.90
N GLY A 46 4.50 -2.58 -10.29
CA GLY A 46 4.74 -2.95 -8.90
C GLY A 46 4.76 -1.73 -8.00
N ILE A 47 5.94 -1.12 -7.85
CA ILE A 47 6.12 0.03 -6.95
C ILE A 47 5.36 1.27 -7.41
N GLY A 48 5.21 1.50 -8.72
CA GLY A 48 4.45 2.63 -9.26
C GLY A 48 2.97 2.58 -8.88
N ASP A 49 2.32 1.43 -9.12
CA ASP A 49 0.93 1.19 -8.75
C ASP A 49 0.72 1.25 -7.22
N LEU A 50 1.68 0.72 -6.44
CA LEU A 50 1.62 0.74 -4.99
C LEU A 50 1.65 2.17 -4.43
N ILE A 51 2.52 3.03 -4.97
CA ILE A 51 2.63 4.45 -4.57
C ILE A 51 1.34 5.19 -4.90
N VAL A 52 0.84 5.10 -6.14
CA VAL A 52 -0.37 5.86 -6.53
C VAL A 52 -1.59 5.40 -5.74
N THR A 53 -1.71 4.11 -5.46
CA THR A 53 -2.81 3.55 -4.67
C THR A 53 -2.77 3.97 -3.21
N CYS A 54 -1.57 4.15 -2.64
CA CYS A 54 -1.39 4.56 -1.25
C CYS A 54 -1.45 6.08 -1.05
N ALA A 55 -1.10 6.87 -2.06
CA ALA A 55 -1.08 8.34 -2.00
C ALA A 55 -2.38 8.98 -2.50
N SER A 56 -3.10 8.36 -3.43
CA SER A 56 -4.29 8.96 -4.06
C SER A 56 -5.52 8.92 -3.15
N MET A 57 -6.19 10.06 -2.98
CA MET A 57 -7.50 10.13 -2.30
C MET A 57 -8.63 9.44 -3.09
N HIS A 58 -8.45 9.22 -4.39
CA HIS A 58 -9.42 8.50 -5.23
C HIS A 58 -9.33 6.98 -5.08
N SER A 59 -8.30 6.49 -4.39
CA SER A 59 -8.16 5.07 -4.07
C SER A 59 -9.28 4.61 -3.14
N ARG A 60 -10.16 3.74 -3.67
CA ARG A 60 -11.24 3.08 -2.89
C ARG A 60 -10.68 2.38 -1.66
N ASN A 61 -9.54 1.71 -1.82
CA ASN A 61 -8.84 1.00 -0.74
C ASN A 61 -8.24 1.93 0.32
N ARG A 62 -7.76 3.12 -0.08
CA ARG A 62 -7.28 4.11 0.88
C ARG A 62 -8.46 4.70 1.66
N ARG A 63 -9.53 5.09 0.98
CA ARG A 63 -10.74 5.63 1.61
C ARG A 63 -11.36 4.64 2.59
N ALA A 64 -11.50 3.37 2.20
CA ALA A 64 -11.98 2.32 3.10
C ALA A 64 -11.05 2.18 4.32
N GLY A 65 -9.73 2.18 4.11
CA GLY A 65 -8.75 2.12 5.19
C GLY A 65 -8.88 3.29 6.17
N ILE A 66 -9.09 4.52 5.70
CA ILE A 66 -9.27 5.71 6.54
C ILE A 66 -10.48 5.52 7.46
N LEU A 67 -11.61 5.10 6.91
CA LEU A 67 -12.83 4.88 7.68
C LEU A 67 -12.62 3.80 8.75
N ILE A 68 -11.94 2.70 8.39
CA ILE A 68 -11.57 1.64 9.33
C ILE A 68 -10.66 2.18 10.45
N GLY A 69 -9.61 2.95 10.10
CA GLY A 69 -8.69 3.55 11.07
C GLY A 69 -9.38 4.53 12.02
N GLN A 70 -10.45 5.19 11.57
CA GLN A 70 -11.31 6.06 12.38
C GLN A 70 -12.34 5.29 13.22
N GLY A 71 -12.36 3.96 13.17
CA GLY A 71 -13.32 3.12 13.90
C GLY A 71 -14.74 3.17 13.33
N LYS A 72 -14.93 3.59 12.07
CA LYS A 72 -16.27 3.58 11.45
C LYS A 72 -16.67 2.14 11.12
N THR A 73 -17.82 1.72 11.64
CA THR A 73 -18.49 0.46 11.29
C THR A 73 -19.67 0.74 10.35
N TYR A 74 -19.91 -0.17 9.41
CA TYR A 74 -21.09 -0.18 8.53
C TYR A 74 -22.25 -0.93 9.18
#